data_AF-A0A1L3GMH5-F1
#
_entry.id   AF-A0A1L3GMH5-F1
#
_cell.length_a   1.000
_cell.length_b   1.000
_cell.length_c   1.000
_cell.angle_alpha   90.00
_cell.angle_beta   90.00
_cell.angle_gamma   90.00
#
_symmetry.space_group_name_H-M   'P 1'
#
loop_
_entity.id
_entity.type
_entity.pdbx_description
1 polymer ?
#
loop_
_entity_poly.entity_id
_entity_poly.type
_entity_poly.pdbx_seq_one_letter_code
_entity_poly.pdbx_strand_id
1 'polypeptide(L)'
;MPEWEDLCNRCGLCCFEKWLDHNGRVHATPIPCRYLDIVDRTCKVYHKRFTVGEGCVKLTPEVVRSVNWLPEECAYVIHMRKTNPE
;
A
#
# COMPACT_ATOMS: atom_id res chain seq x y z
N MET A 1 -3.05 10.36 14.56
CA MET A 1 -1.71 10.05 14.02
C MET A 1 -1.66 10.50 12.56
N PRO A 2 -1.47 11.81 12.30
CA PRO A 2 -1.42 12.37 10.94
C PRO A 2 -0.10 12.05 10.23
N GLU A 3 1.02 12.22 10.93
CA GLU A 3 2.38 12.20 10.36
C GLU A 3 2.70 10.95 9.52
N TRP A 4 2.27 9.77 9.99
CA TRP A 4 2.51 8.52 9.25
C TRP A 4 1.65 8.42 7.99
N GLU A 5 0.36 8.74 8.09
CA GLU A 5 -0.54 8.70 6.93
C GLU A 5 -0.16 9.74 5.87
N ASP A 6 0.43 10.86 6.29
CA ASP A 6 0.95 11.92 5.43
C ASP A 6 2.16 11.48 4.60
N LEU A 7 2.85 10.39 4.97
CA LEU A 7 3.91 9.80 4.15
C LEU A 7 3.37 9.21 2.85
N CYS A 8 2.07 8.87 2.76
CA CYS A 8 1.52 8.28 1.55
C CYS A 8 1.54 9.29 0.40
N ASN A 9 2.33 9.02 -0.64
CA ASN A 9 2.37 9.79 -1.88
C ASN A 9 1.19 9.55 -2.82
N ARG A 10 0.19 8.77 -2.40
CA ARG A 10 -1.02 8.43 -3.18
C ARG A 10 -0.73 7.84 -4.57
N CYS A 11 0.36 7.08 -4.72
CA CYS A 11 0.79 6.48 -5.99
C CYS A 11 -0.11 5.36 -6.54
N GLY A 12 -1.10 4.88 -5.79
CA GLY A 12 -2.04 3.84 -6.24
C GLY A 12 -1.48 2.41 -6.30
N LEU A 13 -0.17 2.19 -6.09
CA LEU A 13 0.46 0.87 -6.18
C LEU A 13 -0.10 -0.13 -5.15
N CYS A 14 -0.53 0.33 -3.98
CA CYS A 14 -1.18 -0.54 -2.99
C CYS A 14 -2.63 -0.90 -3.35
N CYS A 15 -3.24 -0.23 -4.33
CA CYS A 15 -4.64 -0.43 -4.74
C CYS A 15 -4.82 -1.57 -5.74
N PHE A 16 -3.76 -2.24 -6.18
CA PHE A 16 -3.87 -3.43 -7.01
C PHE A 16 -4.16 -4.68 -6.17
N GLU A 17 -4.92 -5.61 -6.76
CA GLU A 17 -5.22 -6.89 -6.14
C GLU A 17 -3.93 -7.68 -5.89
N LYS A 18 -3.94 -8.43 -4.80
CA LYS A 18 -2.81 -9.22 -4.32
C LYS A 18 -3.21 -10.67 -4.24
N TRP A 19 -2.35 -11.54 -4.76
CA TRP A 19 -2.55 -12.97 -4.71
C TRP A 19 -1.48 -13.61 -3.82
N LEU A 20 -1.90 -14.51 -2.93
CA LEU A 20 -0.99 -15.28 -2.09
C LEU A 20 -0.72 -16.63 -2.77
N ASP A 21 0.54 -16.93 -2.99
CA ASP A 21 0.93 -18.24 -3.53
C ASP A 21 0.99 -19.33 -2.44
N HIS A 22 1.23 -20.57 -2.86
CA HIS A 22 1.32 -21.72 -1.96
C HIS A 22 2.53 -21.67 -1.00
N ASN A 23 3.52 -20.80 -1.27
CA ASN A 23 4.68 -20.58 -0.42
C ASN A 23 4.48 -19.42 0.57
N GLY A 24 3.29 -18.81 0.58
CA GLY A 24 3.00 -17.65 1.42
C GLY A 24 3.60 -16.34 0.88
N ARG A 25 3.98 -16.26 -0.39
CA ARG A 25 4.45 -15.01 -1.01
C ARG A 25 3.28 -14.27 -1.63
N VAL A 26 3.26 -12.96 -1.43
CA VAL A 26 2.22 -12.09 -1.97
C VAL A 26 2.70 -11.45 -3.26
N HIS A 27 1.92 -11.61 -4.32
CA HIS A 27 2.18 -11.09 -5.66
C HIS A 27 1.16 -10.00 -5.99
N ALA A 28 1.62 -8.86 -6.49
CA ALA A 28 0.73 -7.85 -7.05
C ALA A 28 0.26 -8.29 -8.45
N THR A 29 -1.01 -8.08 -8.74
CA THR A 29 -1.61 -8.36 -10.05
C THR A 29 -1.85 -7.04 -10.81
N PRO A 30 -2.06 -7.06 -12.14
CA PRO A 30 -2.42 -5.86 -12.88
C PRO A 30 -3.89 -5.43 -12.69
N ILE A 31 -4.65 -6.12 -11.83
CA ILE A 31 -6.08 -5.86 -11.60
C ILE A 31 -6.21 -4.73 -10.56
N PRO A 32 -6.75 -3.56 -10.95
CA PRO A 32 -6.93 -2.46 -10.02
C PRO A 32 -8.18 -2.64 -9.15
N CYS A 33 -8.13 -2.16 -7.91
CA CYS A 33 -9.33 -1.97 -7.08
C CYS A 33 -10.33 -1.07 -7.81
N ARG A 34 -11.62 -1.32 -7.60
CA ARG A 34 -12.72 -0.56 -8.21
C ARG A 34 -12.69 0.97 -7.98
N TYR A 35 -11.97 1.43 -6.96
CA TYR A 35 -11.86 2.85 -6.61
C TYR A 35 -10.53 3.49 -7.02
N LEU A 36 -9.64 2.74 -7.68
CA LEU A 36 -8.43 3.31 -8.26
C LEU A 36 -8.80 4.07 -9.54
N ASP A 37 -8.42 5.34 -9.62
CA ASP A 37 -8.31 6.02 -10.90
C ASP A 37 -7.02 5.56 -11.60
N ILE A 38 -7.14 4.82 -12.69
CA ILE A 38 -5.96 4.30 -13.41
C ILE A 38 -5.26 5.37 -14.25
N VAL A 39 -5.94 6.48 -14.57
CA VAL A 39 -5.36 7.59 -15.34
C VAL A 39 -4.50 8.43 -14.41
N ASP A 40 -5.10 8.88 -13.30
CA ASP A 40 -4.40 9.72 -12.32
C ASP A 40 -3.55 8.91 -11.32
N ARG A 41 -3.73 7.58 -11.30
CA ARG A 41 -3.15 6.63 -10.31
C ARG A 41 -3.49 6.97 -8.87
N THR A 42 -4.67 7.55 -8.62
CA THR A 42 -5.11 7.97 -7.28
C THR A 42 -6.33 7.20 -6.79
N CYS A 43 -6.40 6.96 -5.48
CA CYS A 43 -7.57 6.33 -4.87
C CYS A 43 -8.70 7.38 -4.65
N LYS A 44 -9.84 7.18 -5.33
CA LYS A 44 -11.00 8.09 -5.27
C LYS A 44 -11.64 8.17 -3.88
N VAL A 45 -11.39 7.17 -3.04
CA VAL A 45 -11.99 7.03 -1.71
C VAL A 45 -10.93 6.92 -0.60
N TYR A 46 -9.74 7.47 -0.80
CA TYR A 46 -8.61 7.30 0.12
C TYR A 46 -8.96 7.58 1.60
N HIS A 47 -9.74 8.61 1.89
CA HIS A 47 -10.17 9.01 3.23
C HIS A 47 -11.11 7.99 3.91
N LYS A 48 -11.79 7.14 3.13
CA LYS A 48 -12.74 6.12 3.61
C LYS A 48 -12.41 4.71 3.13
N ARG A 49 -11.17 4.48 2.69
CA ARG A 49 -10.75 3.20 2.06
C ARG A 49 -10.93 1.98 2.97
N PHE A 50 -10.95 2.18 4.28
CA PHE A 50 -11.17 1.12 5.26
C PHE A 50 -12.64 0.79 5.51
N THR A 51 -13.58 1.63 5.04
CA THR A 51 -15.03 1.44 5.26
C THR A 51 -15.78 0.99 4.01
N VAL A 52 -15.16 1.10 2.83
CA VAL A 52 -15.77 0.74 1.53
C VAL A 52 -15.69 -0.75 1.18
N GLY A 53 -15.09 -1.59 2.04
CA GLY A 53 -15.16 -3.05 1.92
C GLY A 53 -14.13 -3.72 1.00
N GLU A 54 -13.18 -2.98 0.43
CA GLU A 54 -12.19 -3.51 -0.54
C GLU A 54 -10.93 -4.11 0.10
N GLY A 55 -11.00 -4.53 1.37
CA GLY A 55 -9.87 -5.18 2.06
C GLY A 55 -8.60 -4.32 2.15
N CYS A 56 -8.72 -2.98 2.13
CA CYS A 56 -7.56 -2.09 2.24
C CYS A 56 -6.81 -2.33 3.55
N VAL A 57 -5.50 -2.62 3.44
CA VAL A 57 -4.64 -2.86 4.61
C VAL A 57 -4.16 -1.53 5.18
N LYS A 58 -4.27 -1.37 6.51
CA LYS A 58 -3.68 -0.23 7.21
C LYS A 58 -2.17 -0.48 7.36
N LEU A 59 -1.38 0.21 6.55
CA LEU A 59 0.08 0.11 6.57
C LEU A 59 0.61 0.78 7.82
N THR A 60 0.80 0.06 8.92
CA THR A 60 1.54 0.55 10.09
C THR A 60 3.04 0.26 9.90
N PRO A 61 3.96 0.89 10.68
CA PRO A 61 5.38 0.55 10.63
C PRO A 61 5.67 -0.95 10.85
N GLU A 62 4.86 -1.61 11.68
CA GLU A 62 4.96 -3.06 11.90
C GLU A 62 4.55 -3.85 10.67
N VAL A 63 3.42 -3.50 10.05
CA VAL A 63 2.94 -4.13 8.81
C VAL A 63 3.94 -3.92 7.68
N VAL A 64 4.46 -2.70 7.51
CA VAL A 64 5.43 -2.40 6.45
C VAL A 64 6.72 -3.21 6.60
N ARG A 65 7.14 -3.52 7.82
CA ARG A 65 8.29 -4.40 8.09
C ARG A 65 8.00 -5.88 7.82
N SER A 66 6.75 -6.31 7.95
CA SER A 66 6.38 -7.72 7.75
C SER A 66 5.97 -8.07 6.33
N VAL A 67 5.51 -7.10 5.54
CA VAL A 67 5.02 -7.34 4.17
C VAL A 67 6.13 -7.31 3.14
N ASN A 68 6.03 -8.17 2.13
CA ASN A 68 6.97 -8.29 1.02
C ASN A 68 6.38 -7.85 -0.34
N TRP A 69 5.12 -7.41 -0.36
CA TRP A 69 4.43 -6.99 -1.59
C TRP A 69 4.46 -5.49 -1.84
N LEU A 70 4.96 -4.71 -0.87
CA LEU A 70 5.14 -3.28 -1.08
C LEU A 70 6.36 -3.05 -1.98
N PRO A 71 6.23 -2.22 -3.02
CA PRO A 71 7.34 -1.89 -3.88
C PRO A 71 8.38 -1.05 -3.14
N GLU A 72 9.64 -1.11 -3.58
CA GLU A 72 10.74 -0.40 -2.93
C GLU A 72 10.58 1.13 -3.00
N GLU A 73 9.93 1.61 -4.06
CA GLU A 73 9.60 3.02 -4.26
C GLU A 73 8.41 3.49 -3.41
N CYS A 74 7.78 2.61 -2.62
CA CYS A 74 6.71 2.99 -1.71
C CYS A 74 7.24 3.97 -0.66
N ALA A 75 6.56 5.11 -0.49
CA ALA A 75 6.99 6.15 0.45
C ALA A 75 7.15 5.65 1.89
N TYR A 76 6.31 4.70 2.34
CA TYR A 76 6.46 4.05 3.64
C TYR A 76 7.74 3.22 3.76
N VAL A 77 8.08 2.46 2.70
CA VAL A 77 9.29 1.63 2.64
C VAL A 77 10.53 2.53 2.61
N ILE A 78 10.52 3.58 1.79
CA ILE A 78 11.60 4.58 1.72
C ILE A 78 11.80 5.24 3.09
N HIS A 79 10.73 5.68 3.74
CA HIS A 79 10.81 6.30 5.06
C HIS A 79 11.42 5.33 6.08
N MET A 80 10.94 4.08 6.12
CA MET A 80 11.46 3.05 7.02
C MET A 80 12.95 2.76 6.81
N ARG A 81 13.41 2.70 5.56
CA ARG A 81 14.83 2.55 5.20
C ARG A 81 15.66 3.74 5.69
N LYS A 82 15.15 4.97 5.57
CA LYS A 82 15.86 6.19 6.03
C LYS A 82 15.96 6.32 7.54
N THR A 83 14.95 5.86 8.28
CA THR A 83 14.88 5.99 9.75
C THR A 83 15.66 4.92 10.52
N ASN A 84 16.12 3.87 9.83
CA ASN A 84 17.00 2.85 10.40
C ASN A 84 18.26 2.74 9.54
N PRO A 85 19.13 3.77 9.55
CA PRO A 85 20.44 3.67 8.93
C PRO A 85 21.25 2.68 9.77
N GLU A 86 21.49 1.50 9.22
CA GLU A 86 22.57 0.62 9.65
C GLU A 86 23.94 1.30 9.53
#